data_AF-A0A078JVE6-F1
#
_entry.id   AF-A0A078JVE6-F1
#
_cell.length_a   1.000
_cell.length_b   1.000
_cell.length_c   1.000
_cell.angle_alpha   90.00
_cell.angle_beta   90.00
_cell.angle_gamma   90.00
#
_symmetry.space_group_name_H-M   'P 1'
#
loop_
_entity.id
_entity.type
_entity.pdbx_description
1 polymer ?
#
loop_
_entity_poly.entity_id
_entity_poly.type
_entity_poly.pdbx_seq_one_letter_code
_entity_poly.pdbx_strand_id
1 'polypeptide(L)'
;MLVSFFFIETQYYPVYVETVEIYPHPINRSGNGEIWVTGYTDTSISDGATVTFSIWGYISDDRNYPLCDLVACPVAPGPLVFTLPNVFTEEELTRVVSFSLH
;
A
#
# COMPACT_ATOMS: atom_id res chain seq x y z
N MET A 1 -15.25 0.44 12.70
CA MET A 1 -13.80 0.24 12.61
C MET A 1 -13.26 1.48 11.93
N LEU A 2 -12.46 2.28 12.63
CA LEU A 2 -11.90 3.51 12.08
C LEU A 2 -10.57 3.11 11.46
N VAL A 3 -10.40 3.36 10.16
CA VAL A 3 -9.18 3.04 9.43
C VAL A 3 -8.39 4.34 9.30
N SER A 4 -7.23 4.38 9.95
CA SER A 4 -6.34 5.55 9.93
C SER A 4 -5.11 5.24 9.08
N PHE A 5 -4.80 6.16 8.16
CA PHE A 5 -3.60 6.12 7.33
C PHE A 5 -2.53 6.99 7.99
N PHE A 6 -1.33 6.46 8.19
CA PHE A 6 -0.17 7.23 8.65
C PHE A 6 0.94 7.13 7.60
N PHE A 7 1.37 8.29 7.11
CA PHE A 7 2.59 8.46 6.31
C PHE A 7 3.69 8.95 7.24
N ILE A 8 4.77 8.16 7.37
CA ILE A 8 5.94 8.55 8.16
C ILE A 8 7.04 8.97 7.17
N GLU A 9 7.08 10.25 6.80
CA GLU A 9 8.21 10.83 6.07
C GLU A 9 9.40 11.00 7.01
N THR A 10 10.17 9.93 7.23
CA THR A 10 11.46 10.01 7.96
C THR A 10 12.68 9.74 7.09
N GLN A 11 12.48 9.39 5.81
CA GLN A 11 13.53 9.20 4.80
C GLN A 11 13.11 9.78 3.44
N TYR A 12 14.09 10.14 2.60
CA TYR A 12 13.86 10.58 1.23
C TYR A 12 13.46 9.37 0.38
N TYR A 13 12.17 9.19 0.14
CA TYR A 13 11.64 8.15 -0.74
C TYR A 13 11.50 8.69 -2.17
N PRO A 14 11.82 7.91 -3.21
CA PRO A 14 11.69 8.34 -4.61
C PRO A 14 10.24 8.40 -5.10
N VAL A 15 9.27 8.01 -4.26
CA VAL A 15 7.83 8.03 -4.55
C VAL A 15 7.14 8.88 -3.51
N TYR A 16 6.37 9.85 -3.98
CA TYR A 16 5.45 10.66 -3.19
C TYR A 16 4.05 10.05 -3.31
N VAL A 17 3.45 9.60 -2.21
CA VAL A 17 2.09 9.08 -2.22
C VAL A 17 1.10 10.24 -2.10
N GLU A 18 0.15 10.32 -3.03
CA GLU A 18 -0.87 11.36 -3.09
C GLU A 18 -2.19 10.90 -2.47
N THR A 19 -2.66 9.71 -2.87
CA THR A 19 -3.91 9.14 -2.35
C THR A 19 -3.79 7.65 -2.10
N VAL A 20 -4.53 7.19 -1.09
CA VAL A 20 -4.70 5.77 -0.80
C VAL A 20 -6.19 5.52 -0.58
N GLU A 21 -6.76 4.67 -1.41
CA GLU A 21 -8.16 4.27 -1.35
C GLU A 21 -8.28 2.78 -1.05
N ILE A 22 -9.39 2.39 -0.43
CA ILE A 22 -9.67 0.99 -0.14
C ILE A 22 -11.01 0.61 -0.73
N TYR A 23 -11.00 -0.51 -1.45
CA TYR A 23 -12.19 -1.07 -2.05
C TYR A 23 -12.36 -2.56 -1.65
N PRO A 24 -13.58 -3.01 -1.30
CA PRO A 24 -14.81 -2.23 -1.12
C PRO A 24 -14.82 -1.44 0.21
N HIS A 25 -15.62 -0.38 0.27
CA HIS A 25 -15.88 0.39 1.51
C HIS A 25 -17.34 0.21 1.99
N PRO A 26 -17.58 -0.22 3.24
CA PRO A 26 -16.59 -0.72 4.21
C PRO A 26 -16.00 -2.06 3.77
N ILE A 27 -14.76 -2.35 4.19
CA ILE A 27 -14.13 -3.64 3.90
C ILE A 27 -15.05 -4.73 4.48
N ASN A 28 -15.64 -5.53 3.60
CA ASN A 28 -16.58 -6.55 4.01
C ASN A 28 -15.79 -7.70 4.62
N ARG A 29 -16.17 -8.14 5.83
CA ARG A 29 -15.49 -9.22 6.58
C ARG A 29 -15.50 -10.59 5.89
N SER A 30 -16.14 -10.68 4.73
CA SER A 30 -16.32 -11.89 3.93
C SER A 30 -15.54 -11.86 2.61
N GLY A 31 -14.85 -10.75 2.30
CA GLY A 31 -14.17 -10.56 1.03
C GLY A 31 -12.78 -9.95 1.21
N ASN A 32 -11.91 -10.26 0.26
CA ASN A 32 -10.60 -9.65 0.21
C ASN A 32 -10.69 -8.20 -0.28
N GLY A 33 -9.82 -7.34 0.24
CA GLY A 33 -9.80 -5.91 -0.09
C GLY A 33 -8.64 -5.57 -1.01
N GLU A 34 -8.83 -4.53 -1.81
CA GLU A 34 -7.79 -3.91 -2.62
C GLU A 34 -7.43 -2.56 -2.01
N ILE A 35 -6.13 -2.26 -1.99
CA ILE A 35 -5.62 -0.93 -1.67
C ILE A 35 -5.14 -0.30 -2.96
N TRP A 36 -5.75 0.82 -3.33
CA TRP A 36 -5.41 1.60 -4.51
C TRP A 36 -4.51 2.74 -4.06
N VAL A 37 -3.32 2.84 -4.64
CA VAL A 37 -2.34 3.87 -4.33
C VAL A 37 -2.14 4.72 -5.57
N THR A 38 -2.32 6.03 -5.43
CA THR A 38 -1.85 7.00 -6.43
C THR A 38 -0.71 7.80 -5.84
N GLY A 39 0.28 8.07 -6.66
CA GLY A 39 1.45 8.84 -6.28
C GLY A 39 2.16 9.42 -7.48
N TYR A 40 3.33 9.96 -7.21
CA TYR A 40 4.18 10.61 -8.18
C TYR A 40 5.64 10.25 -7.87
N THR A 41 6.45 10.04 -8.91
CA THR A 41 7.89 9.91 -8.77
C THR A 41 8.60 10.93 -9.64
N ASP A 42 9.64 11.57 -9.10
CA ASP A 42 10.46 12.57 -9.80
C ASP A 42 11.68 11.95 -10.50
N THR A 43 11.95 10.67 -10.24
CA THR A 43 13.14 9.94 -10.67
C THR A 43 12.74 8.60 -11.29
N SER A 44 13.61 8.05 -12.16
CA SER A 44 13.35 6.73 -12.74
C SER A 44 13.61 5.64 -11.70
N ILE A 45 12.63 4.76 -11.49
CA ILE A 45 12.79 3.63 -10.57
C ILE A 45 13.11 2.37 -11.37
N SER A 46 14.32 1.87 -11.18
CA SER A 46 14.81 0.63 -11.78
C SER A 46 14.23 -0.60 -11.07
N ASP A 47 14.44 -1.78 -11.67
CA ASP A 47 14.10 -3.05 -11.05
C ASP A 47 14.78 -3.23 -9.68
N GLY A 48 14.07 -3.86 -8.74
CA GLY A 48 14.52 -4.07 -7.36
C GLY A 48 13.90 -3.14 -6.30
N ALA A 49 13.03 -2.21 -6.68
CA ALA A 49 12.24 -1.43 -5.72
C ALA A 49 11.12 -2.29 -5.09
N THR A 50 10.83 -2.04 -3.83
CA THR A 50 9.85 -2.78 -3.03
C THR A 50 8.92 -1.81 -2.33
N VAL A 51 7.62 -2.11 -2.36
CA VAL A 51 6.58 -1.44 -1.59
C VAL A 51 6.32 -2.24 -0.32
N THR A 52 6.39 -1.58 0.84
CA THR A 52 6.14 -2.23 2.13
C THR A 52 4.77 -1.80 2.65
N PHE A 53 3.88 -2.76 2.81
CA PHE A 53 2.58 -2.58 3.44
C PHE A 53 2.61 -3.13 4.85
N SER A 54 2.44 -2.25 5.84
CA SER A 54 2.48 -2.60 7.26
C SER A 54 1.08 -2.52 7.86
N ILE A 55 0.61 -3.62 8.44
CA ILE A 55 -0.64 -3.65 9.20
C ILE A 55 -0.31 -3.49 10.67
N TRP A 56 -1.03 -2.61 11.37
CA TRP A 56 -0.81 -2.33 12.79
C TRP A 56 -2.10 -2.53 13.60
N GLY A 57 -2.09 -3.49 14.51
CA GLY A 57 -3.23 -3.81 15.35
C GLY A 57 -2.91 -4.89 16.39
N TYR A 58 -3.85 -5.81 16.61
CA TYR A 58 -3.60 -7.00 17.44
C TYR A 58 -2.62 -7.97 16.77
N ILE A 59 -2.66 -8.03 15.44
CA ILE A 59 -1.67 -8.67 14.59
C ILE A 59 -0.95 -7.54 13.87
N SER A 60 0.38 -7.57 13.90
CA SER A 60 1.22 -6.70 13.11
C SER A 60 1.96 -7.54 12.10
N ASP A 61 1.89 -7.15 10.83
CA ASP A 61 2.51 -7.87 9.72
C ASP A 61 3.01 -6.87 8.69
N ASP A 62 4.21 -7.13 8.18
CA ASP A 62 4.84 -6.33 7.13
C ASP A 62 4.90 -7.18 5.85
N ARG A 63 4.29 -6.66 4.80
CA ARG A 63 4.22 -7.32 3.49
C ARG A 63 4.98 -6.53 2.46
N ASN A 64 5.91 -7.22 1.81
CA ASN A 64 6.79 -6.65 0.82
C ASN A 64 6.31 -7.08 -0.57
N TYR A 65 6.03 -6.10 -1.43
CA TYR A 65 5.61 -6.31 -2.81
C TYR A 65 6.65 -5.70 -3.73
N PRO A 66 7.27 -6.46 -4.65
CA PRO A 66 8.13 -5.87 -5.67
C PRO A 66 7.34 -4.85 -6.49
N LEU A 67 7.84 -3.63 -6.61
CA LEU A 67 7.13 -2.56 -7.34
C LEU A 67 6.90 -2.97 -8.80
N CYS A 68 7.85 -3.67 -9.40
CA CYS A 68 7.78 -4.13 -10.79
C CYS A 68 6.77 -5.26 -11.04
N ASP A 69 6.25 -5.89 -9.99
CA ASP A 69 5.11 -6.82 -10.11
C ASP A 69 3.77 -6.07 -10.16
N LEU A 70 3.76 -4.83 -9.66
CA LEU A 70 2.58 -3.97 -9.57
C LEU A 70 2.48 -3.00 -10.75
N VAL A 71 3.62 -2.55 -11.29
CA VAL A 71 3.71 -1.60 -12.40
C VAL A 71 4.79 -2.00 -13.40
N ALA A 72 4.70 -1.49 -14.63
CA ALA A 72 5.71 -1.76 -15.65
C ALA A 72 7.04 -1.05 -15.29
N CYS A 73 8.13 -1.82 -15.27
CA CYS A 73 9.47 -1.31 -15.02
C CYS A 73 10.30 -1.17 -16.32
N PRO A 74 11.24 -0.19 -16.38
CA PRO A 74 11.52 0.82 -15.35
C PRO A 74 10.40 1.86 -15.26
N VAL A 75 10.09 2.30 -14.04
CA VAL A 75 9.07 3.33 -13.80
C VAL A 75 9.65 4.67 -14.23
N ALA A 76 9.01 5.32 -15.20
CA ALA A 76 9.41 6.65 -15.64
C ALA A 76 8.96 7.71 -14.62
N PRO A 77 9.70 8.84 -14.50
CA PRO A 77 9.24 10.00 -13.76
C PRO A 77 7.83 10.43 -14.20
N GLY A 78 6.95 10.65 -13.23
CA GLY A 78 5.56 11.02 -13.48
C GLY A 78 4.57 10.40 -12.49
N PRO A 79 3.27 10.51 -12.79
CA PRO A 79 2.21 9.87 -12.02
C PRO A 79 2.35 8.36 -12.02
N LEU A 80 2.15 7.77 -10.86
CA LEU A 80 2.19 6.34 -10.59
C LEU A 80 0.87 5.91 -9.97
N VAL A 81 0.27 4.84 -10.49
CA VAL A 81 -0.92 4.23 -9.90
C VAL A 81 -0.71 2.74 -9.84
N PHE A 82 -0.95 2.15 -8.68
CA PHE A 82 -0.89 0.72 -8.49
C PHE A 82 -1.90 0.24 -7.46
N THR A 83 -2.21 -1.06 -7.53
CA THR A 83 -3.15 -1.70 -6.63
C THR A 83 -2.44 -2.83 -5.91
N LEU A 84 -2.59 -2.89 -4.60
CA LEU A 84 -2.20 -4.05 -3.80
C LEU A 84 -3.41 -4.97 -3.67
N PRO A 85 -3.42 -6.13 -4.36
CA PRO A 85 -4.52 -7.06 -4.25
C PRO A 85 -4.41 -7.86 -2.97
N ASN A 86 -5.56 -8.22 -2.42
CA ASN A 86 -5.68 -9.26 -1.42
C ASN A 86 -4.91 -9.00 -0.10
N VAL A 87 -4.92 -7.76 0.36
CA VAL A 87 -4.07 -7.24 1.43
C VAL A 87 -4.55 -7.56 2.84
N PHE A 88 -5.66 -8.27 3.02
CA PHE A 88 -6.15 -8.64 4.34
C PHE A 88 -6.46 -10.13 4.44
N THR A 89 -6.01 -10.75 5.53
CA THR A 89 -6.47 -12.08 5.94
C THR A 89 -7.81 -11.99 6.66
N GLU A 90 -8.54 -13.11 6.75
CA GLU A 90 -9.82 -13.16 7.48
C GLU A 90 -9.67 -12.74 8.95
N GLU A 91 -8.53 -13.06 9.58
CA GLU A 91 -8.25 -12.70 10.97
C GLU A 91 -8.03 -11.18 11.13
N GLU A 92 -7.28 -10.58 10.21
CA GLU A 92 -7.04 -9.13 10.16
C GLU A 92 -8.33 -8.35 9.90
N LEU A 93 -9.19 -8.78 8.98
CA LEU A 93 -10.49 -8.16 8.72
C LEU A 93 -11.38 -8.08 9.97
N THR A 94 -11.16 -8.97 10.93
CA THR A 94 -11.94 -9.03 12.16
C THR A 94 -11.39 -8.11 13.25
N ARG A 95 -10.10 -7.74 13.21
CA ARG A 95 -9.37 -7.15 14.35
C ARG A 95 -8.40 -6.00 14.02
N VAL A 96 -8.30 -5.57 12.77
CA VAL A 96 -7.42 -4.45 12.36
C VAL A 96 -7.87 -3.13 12.96
N VAL A 97 -6.90 -2.36 13.46
CA VAL A 97 -7.09 -1.02 14.04
C VAL A 97 -6.53 0.07 13.11
N SER A 98 -5.43 -0.22 12.39
CA SER A 98 -4.76 0.73 11.47
C SER A 98 -3.81 0.02 10.49
N PHE A 99 -3.31 0.71 9.47
CA PHE A 99 -2.21 0.25 8.60
C PHE A 99 -1.42 1.44 8.03
N SER A 100 -0.26 1.17 7.42
CA SER A 100 0.67 2.16 6.86
C SER A 100 1.35 1.61 5.60
N LEU A 101 1.78 2.52 4.71
CA LEU A 101 2.48 2.22 3.46
C LEU A 101 3.81 2.98 3.46
N HIS A 102 4.90 2.28 3.14
CA HIS A 102 6.25 2.82 3.06
C HIS A 102 6.92 2.44 1.72
#